data_AF-A0A944CIY4-F1
#
_entry.id   AF-A0A944CIY4-F1
#
_cell.length_a   1.000
_cell.length_b   1.000
_cell.length_c   1.000
_cell.angle_alpha   90.00
_cell.angle_beta   90.00
_cell.angle_gamma   90.00
#
_symmetry.space_group_name_H-M   'P 1'
#
loop_
_entity.id
_entity.type
_entity.pdbx_description
1 polymer ?
#
loop_
_entity_poly.entity_id
_entity_poly.type
_entity_poly.pdbx_seq_one_letter_code
_entity_poly.pdbx_strand_id
1 'polypeptide(L)'
;MASWRPALREPDPMRAAIYDYIRNRSPQVYLEGGGAARALGRTSVVMSDGGPLNLDLTLTPLDTSMVGTRTAIVFGISGHVADTTAGYEVQGKVVLDRQTLAFLSIDASPTLLNRRG
;
A
#
# COMPACT_ATOMS: atom_id res chain seq x y z
N MET A 1 18.94 10.89 -23.17
CA MET A 1 19.27 9.85 -22.19
C MET A 1 18.98 10.40 -20.81
N ALA A 2 18.07 9.79 -20.04
CA ALA A 2 17.78 10.25 -18.68
C ALA A 2 18.96 9.85 -17.78
N SER A 3 19.71 10.83 -17.26
CA SER A 3 20.75 10.59 -16.26
C SER A 3 20.09 10.19 -14.96
N TRP A 4 20.40 9.00 -14.44
CA TRP A 4 20.00 8.63 -13.08
C TRP A 4 20.52 9.67 -12.09
N ARG A 5 19.65 10.16 -11.20
CA ARG A 5 19.99 11.06 -10.11
C ARG A 5 19.51 10.45 -8.80
N PRO A 6 20.32 10.48 -7.73
CA PRO A 6 19.89 10.01 -6.43
C PRO A 6 18.73 10.88 -5.90
N ALA A 7 17.86 10.27 -5.10
CA ALA A 7 16.81 11.00 -4.42
C ALA A 7 17.44 12.01 -3.44
N LEU A 8 17.04 13.27 -3.53
CA LEU A 8 17.52 14.35 -2.65
C LEU A 8 16.94 14.29 -1.23
N ARG A 9 15.91 13.46 -1.04
CA ARG A 9 15.21 13.27 0.23
C ARG A 9 14.98 11.79 0.44
N GLU A 10 15.25 11.33 1.66
CA GLU A 10 14.88 9.97 2.05
C GLU A 10 13.36 9.77 1.90
N PRO A 11 12.92 8.57 1.48
CA PRO A 11 11.51 8.23 1.47
C PRO A 11 10.93 8.41 2.87
N ASP A 12 9.70 8.93 2.93
CA ASP A 12 8.94 9.01 4.19
C ASP A 12 8.86 7.60 4.83
N PRO A 13 9.38 7.40 6.07
CA PRO A 13 9.49 6.07 6.69
C PRO A 13 8.16 5.33 6.79
N MET A 14 7.08 6.05 7.11
CA MET A 14 5.73 5.48 7.22
C MET A 14 5.22 5.04 5.86
N ARG A 15 5.33 5.89 4.84
CA ARG A 15 4.90 5.56 3.48
C ARG A 15 5.68 4.38 2.91
N ALA A 16 6.98 4.31 3.16
CA ALA A 16 7.82 3.17 2.77
C ALA A 16 7.33 1.88 3.42
N ALA A 17 7.11 1.88 4.75
CA ALA A 17 6.60 0.73 5.49
C ALA A 17 5.21 0.27 5.01
N ILE A 18 4.31 1.20 4.70
CA ILE A 18 2.98 0.90 4.13
C ILE A 18 3.12 0.21 2.77
N TYR A 19 3.99 0.72 1.89
CA TYR A 19 4.18 0.15 0.55
C TYR A 19 4.79 -1.26 0.61
N ASP A 20 5.76 -1.48 1.47
CA ASP A 20 6.35 -2.81 1.65
C ASP A 20 5.34 -3.78 2.26
N TYR A 21 4.53 -3.33 3.21
CA TYR A 21 3.45 -4.14 3.77
C TYR A 21 2.45 -4.58 2.71
N ILE A 22 1.97 -3.65 1.88
CA ILE A 22 1.06 -3.94 0.77
C ILE A 22 1.70 -4.94 -0.20
N ARG A 23 2.94 -4.69 -0.63
CA ARG A 23 3.64 -5.57 -1.58
C ARG A 23 3.78 -7.01 -1.10
N ASN A 24 4.04 -7.19 0.20
CA ASN A 24 4.27 -8.51 0.77
C ASN A 24 2.98 -9.31 1.01
N ARG A 25 1.86 -8.64 1.26
CA ARG A 25 0.59 -9.30 1.63
C ARG A 25 -0.42 -9.36 0.51
N SER A 26 -0.39 -8.41 -0.41
CA SER A 26 -1.38 -8.34 -1.46
C SER A 26 -1.35 -9.49 -2.47
N PRO A 27 -0.21 -10.14 -2.80
CA PRO A 27 -0.19 -11.32 -3.67
C PRO A 27 -1.13 -12.45 -3.22
N GLN A 28 -1.28 -12.65 -1.92
CA GLN A 28 -2.18 -13.67 -1.35
C GLN A 28 -3.65 -13.36 -1.67
N VAL A 29 -4.04 -12.09 -1.64
CA VAL A 29 -5.40 -11.66 -1.98
C VAL A 29 -5.72 -11.94 -3.45
N TYR A 30 -4.73 -11.79 -4.33
CA TYR A 30 -4.90 -11.93 -5.77
C TYR A 30 -5.00 -13.39 -6.22
N LEU A 31 -4.17 -14.26 -5.64
CA LEU A 31 -4.12 -15.68 -5.99
C LEU A 31 -5.39 -16.43 -5.57
N GLU A 32 -6.06 -15.96 -4.51
CA GLU A 32 -7.26 -16.59 -3.99
C GLU A 32 -8.54 -16.20 -4.76
N GLY A 33 -8.46 -15.27 -5.72
CA GLY A 33 -9.47 -15.09 -6.77
C GLY A 33 -10.85 -14.58 -6.33
N GLY A 34 -10.99 -14.10 -5.09
CA GLY A 34 -12.27 -13.63 -4.55
C GLY A 34 -12.62 -12.20 -4.97
N GLY A 35 -13.87 -11.95 -5.33
CA GLY A 35 -14.42 -10.61 -5.62
C GLY A 35 -14.78 -9.79 -4.37
N ALA A 36 -14.38 -10.22 -3.18
CA ALA A 36 -14.73 -9.57 -1.92
C ALA A 36 -13.57 -8.76 -1.34
N ALA A 37 -13.91 -7.74 -0.53
CA ALA A 37 -12.93 -7.02 0.27
C ALA A 37 -12.21 -7.97 1.23
N ARG A 38 -10.90 -7.76 1.40
CA ARG A 38 -10.05 -8.67 2.17
C ARG A 38 -9.03 -7.93 3.03
N ALA A 39 -9.07 -8.21 4.33
CA ALA A 39 -8.07 -7.73 5.26
C ALA A 39 -6.71 -8.37 4.95
N LEU A 40 -5.65 -7.55 4.97
CA LEU A 40 -4.26 -8.01 4.85
C LEU A 40 -3.72 -8.60 6.18
N GLY A 41 -4.53 -8.49 7.24
CA GLY A 41 -4.18 -8.83 8.60
C GLY A 41 -3.72 -7.60 9.39
N ARG A 42 -3.78 -7.71 10.72
CA ARG A 42 -3.20 -6.71 11.61
C ARG A 42 -1.76 -7.09 11.93
N THR A 43 -0.84 -6.14 11.83
CA THR A 43 0.57 -6.38 12.15
C THR A 43 1.25 -5.15 12.72
N SER A 44 2.45 -5.34 13.26
CA SER A 44 3.36 -4.27 13.64
C SER A 44 4.68 -4.49 12.91
N VAL A 45 5.21 -3.43 12.32
CA VAL A 45 6.52 -3.41 11.64
C VAL A 45 7.41 -2.35 12.26
N VAL A 46 8.71 -2.44 11.99
CA VAL A 46 9.67 -1.40 12.35
C VAL A 46 9.92 -0.55 11.09
N MET A 47 9.68 0.75 11.18
CA MET A 47 9.96 1.71 10.13
C MET A 47 11.48 1.90 9.96
N SER A 48 11.89 2.52 8.85
CA SER A 48 13.32 2.75 8.58
C SER A 48 14.01 3.69 9.58
N ASP A 49 13.24 4.50 10.32
CA ASP A 49 13.73 5.35 11.42
C ASP A 49 13.79 4.61 12.78
N GLY A 50 13.45 3.32 12.81
CA GLY A 50 13.43 2.48 14.02
C GLY A 50 12.13 2.56 14.82
N GLY A 51 11.18 3.43 14.45
CA GLY A 51 9.89 3.55 15.12
C GLY A 51 8.95 2.38 14.79
N PRO A 52 8.09 1.93 15.73
CA PRO A 52 7.08 0.94 15.42
C PRO A 52 5.92 1.57 14.65
N LEU A 53 5.38 0.82 13.69
CA LEU A 53 4.17 1.17 12.96
C LEU A 53 3.20 -0.02 13.01
N ASN A 54 2.02 0.21 13.58
CA ASN A 54 0.93 -0.74 13.54
C ASN A 54 0.12 -0.53 12.27
N LEU A 55 -0.22 -1.61 11.56
CA LEU A 55 -0.99 -1.56 10.32
C LEU A 55 -2.19 -2.49 10.39
N ASP A 56 -3.32 -1.99 9.89
CA ASP A 56 -4.54 -2.75 9.64
C ASP A 56 -5.19 -2.23 8.36
N LEU A 57 -4.91 -2.91 7.24
CA LEU A 57 -5.33 -2.50 5.90
C LEU A 57 -6.17 -3.59 5.24
N THR A 58 -7.08 -3.14 4.38
CA THR A 58 -7.98 -3.95 3.57
C THR A 58 -7.80 -3.62 2.10
N LEU A 59 -7.79 -4.64 1.26
CA LEU A 59 -7.87 -4.51 -0.19
C LEU A 59 -9.26 -4.84 -0.66
N THR A 60 -9.85 -3.95 -1.46
CA THR A 60 -11.18 -4.15 -2.05
C THR A 60 -11.05 -4.19 -3.57
N PRO A 61 -11.47 -5.26 -4.25
CA PRO A 61 -11.52 -5.25 -5.72
C PRO A 61 -12.42 -4.11 -6.20
N LEU A 62 -11.91 -3.28 -7.13
CA LEU A 62 -12.68 -2.17 -7.69
C LEU A 62 -13.09 -2.45 -9.13
N ASP A 63 -12.11 -2.67 -10.00
CA ASP A 63 -12.36 -2.83 -11.43
C ASP A 63 -11.18 -3.50 -12.14
N THR A 64 -11.35 -3.79 -13.43
CA THR A 64 -10.27 -4.03 -14.38
C THR A 64 -10.11 -2.83 -15.30
N SER A 65 -8.89 -2.42 -15.59
CA SER A 65 -8.60 -1.24 -16.41
C SER A 65 -7.52 -1.53 -17.45
N MET A 66 -7.33 -0.63 -18.41
CA MET A 66 -6.20 -0.68 -19.35
C MET A 66 -5.14 0.34 -18.95
N VAL A 67 -3.91 -0.12 -18.72
CA VAL A 67 -2.75 0.74 -18.45
C VAL A 67 -1.79 0.61 -19.63
N GLY A 68 -1.85 1.58 -20.54
CA GLY A 68 -1.20 1.46 -21.85
C GLY A 68 -1.83 0.31 -22.64
N THR A 69 -1.02 -0.71 -22.97
CA THR A 69 -1.49 -1.92 -23.66
C THR A 69 -1.78 -3.10 -22.73
N ARG A 70 -1.63 -2.93 -21.42
CA ARG A 70 -1.77 -4.00 -20.42
C ARG A 70 -3.14 -3.95 -19.77
N THR A 71 -3.81 -5.10 -19.71
CA THR A 71 -4.99 -5.26 -18.85
C THR A 71 -4.54 -5.33 -17.40
N ALA A 72 -5.17 -4.55 -16.54
CA ALA A 72 -4.80 -4.38 -15.16
C ALA A 72 -5.98 -4.66 -14.22
N ILE A 73 -5.68 -5.15 -13.02
CA ILE A 73 -6.64 -5.31 -11.92
C ILE A 73 -6.41 -4.17 -10.93
N VAL A 74 -7.48 -3.49 -10.53
CA VAL A 74 -7.45 -2.37 -9.60
C VAL A 74 -8.09 -2.77 -8.28
N PHE A 75 -7.36 -2.56 -7.20
CA PHE A 75 -7.88 -2.70 -5.84
C PHE A 75 -7.79 -1.36 -5.12
N GLY A 76 -8.83 -1.02 -4.39
CA GLY A 76 -8.83 0.04 -3.40
C GLY A 76 -8.10 -0.41 -2.15
N ILE A 77 -7.31 0.47 -1.57
CA ILE A 77 -6.68 0.29 -0.26
C ILE A 77 -7.45 1.17 0.71
N SER A 78 -7.88 0.60 1.83
CA SER A 78 -8.45 1.35 2.94
C SER A 78 -7.98 0.76 4.28
N GLY A 79 -7.96 1.57 5.32
CA GLY A 79 -7.67 1.10 6.68
C GLY A 79 -6.96 2.14 7.52
N HIS A 80 -6.23 1.66 8.53
CA HIS A 80 -5.61 2.50 9.52
C HIS A 80 -4.17 2.09 9.77
N VAL A 81 -3.34 3.09 10.06
CA VAL A 81 -2.00 2.89 10.60
C VAL A 81 -1.79 3.77 11.81
N ALA A 82 -0.93 3.35 12.73
CA ALA A 82 -0.61 4.14 13.91
C ALA A 82 0.85 3.96 14.30
N ASP A 83 1.53 5.07 14.51
CA ASP A 83 2.82 5.12 15.18
C ASP A 83 2.62 5.41 16.68
N THR A 84 3.70 5.71 17.41
CA THR A 84 3.64 6.01 18.85
C THR A 84 2.97 7.36 19.17
N THR A 85 2.93 8.26 18.20
CA THR A 85 2.53 9.67 18.32
C THR A 85 1.12 9.94 17.78
N ALA A 86 0.68 9.18 16.77
CA ALA A 86 -0.53 9.49 16.03
C ALA A 86 -1.14 8.27 15.32
N GLY A 87 -2.45 8.38 15.06
CA GLY A 87 -3.18 7.47 14.18
C GLY A 87 -3.50 8.16 12.85
N TYR A 88 -3.51 7.36 11.78
CA TYR A 88 -3.74 7.81 10.42
C TYR A 88 -4.74 6.89 9.72
N GLU A 89 -5.59 7.47 8.89
CA GLU A 89 -6.39 6.74 7.91
C GLU A 89 -5.57 6.59 6.64
N VAL A 90 -5.56 5.40 6.05
CA VAL A 90 -4.90 5.15 4.77
C VAL A 90 -5.96 4.91 3.73
N GLN A 91 -5.92 5.68 2.66
CA GLN A 91 -6.72 5.48 1.45
C GLN A 91 -5.79 5.41 0.23
N GLY A 92 -6.18 4.65 -0.78
CA GLY A 92 -5.38 4.55 -1.99
C GLY A 92 -5.82 3.47 -2.94
N LYS A 93 -4.91 3.08 -3.83
CA LYS A 93 -5.14 2.00 -4.80
C LYS A 93 -3.84 1.26 -5.14
N VAL A 94 -4.00 -0.02 -5.45
CA VAL A 94 -2.95 -0.83 -6.06
C VAL A 94 -3.44 -1.33 -7.41
N VAL A 95 -2.56 -1.23 -8.40
CA VAL A 95 -2.82 -1.63 -9.78
C VAL A 95 -1.80 -2.68 -10.17
N LEU A 96 -2.29 -3.81 -10.65
CA LEU A 96 -1.48 -4.93 -11.08
C LEU A 96 -1.72 -5.25 -12.53
N ASP A 97 -0.71 -5.79 -13.20
CA ASP A 97 -0.89 -6.47 -14.46
C ASP A 97 -1.74 -7.74 -14.26
N ARG A 98 -2.76 -7.95 -15.09
CA ARG A 98 -3.67 -9.09 -14.96
C ARG A 98 -2.98 -10.42 -15.29
N GLN A 99 -2.02 -10.44 -16.21
CA GLN A 99 -1.37 -11.66 -16.67
C GLN A 99 -0.24 -12.07 -15.73
N THR A 100 0.61 -11.12 -15.32
CA THR A 100 1.81 -11.41 -14.54
C THR A 100 1.65 -11.13 -13.05
N LEU A 101 0.55 -10.49 -12.64
CA LEU A 101 0.33 -9.97 -11.27
C LEU A 101 1.43 -9.02 -10.80
N ALA A 102 2.18 -8.43 -11.73
CA ALA A 102 3.23 -7.47 -11.40
C ALA A 102 2.61 -6.13 -11.00
N PHE A 103 3.16 -5.49 -9.97
CA PHE A 103 2.74 -4.15 -9.57
C PHE A 103 3.04 -3.14 -10.68
N LEU A 104 1.99 -2.51 -11.20
CA LEU A 104 2.10 -1.39 -12.14
C LEU A 104 2.14 -0.05 -11.40
N SER A 105 1.36 0.06 -10.32
CA SER A 105 1.41 1.21 -9.41
C SER A 105 0.89 0.85 -8.03
N ILE A 106 1.44 1.49 -7.00
CA ILE A 106 0.92 1.49 -5.64
C ILE A 106 0.83 2.94 -5.20
N ASP A 107 -0.35 3.35 -4.78
CA ASP A 107 -0.57 4.65 -4.15
C ASP A 107 -1.34 4.43 -2.86
N ALA A 108 -0.79 4.93 -1.76
CA ALA A 108 -1.41 4.90 -0.46
C ALA A 108 -1.02 6.19 0.27
N SER A 109 -2.03 6.92 0.71
CA SER A 109 -1.88 8.23 1.32
C SER A 109 -2.37 8.17 2.76
N PRO A 110 -1.47 8.17 3.76
CA PRO A 110 -1.85 8.32 5.15
C PRO A 110 -2.31 9.75 5.42
N THR A 111 -3.50 9.88 6.00
CA THR A 111 -4.10 11.14 6.45
C THR A 111 -4.20 11.10 7.96
N LEU A 112 -3.63 12.10 8.63
CA LEU A 112 -3.62 12.18 10.09
C LEU A 112 -5.06 12.24 10.63
N LEU A 113 -5.42 11.31 11.50
CA LEU A 113 -6.71 11.30 12.18
C LEU A 113 -6.65 12.05 13.51
N ASN A 114 -5.67 11.71 14.36
CA ASN A 114 -5.50 12.28 15.69
C ASN A 114 -4.03 12.25 16.11
N ARG A 115 -3.57 13.29 16.82
CA ARG A 115 -2.32 13.27 17.59
C ARG A 115 -2.62 12.85 19.02
N ARG A 116 -1.78 12.00 19.60
CA ARG A 116 -1.72 11.88 21.06
C ARG A 116 -1.18 13.21 21.60
N GLY A 117 -2.00 13.87 22.41
CA GLY A 117 -1.59 15.03 23.22
C GLY A 117 -0.78 14.60 24.43
#